data_AF-A0A5J4P9W9-F1
#
_entry.id   AF-A0A5J4P9W9-F1
#
_cell.length_a   1.000
_cell.length_b   1.000
_cell.length_c   1.000
_cell.angle_alpha   90.00
_cell.angle_beta   90.00
_cell.angle_gamma   90.00
#
_symmetry.space_group_name_H-M   'P 1'
#
loop_
_entity.id
_entity.type
_entity.pdbx_description
1 polymer ?
#
loop_
_entity_poly.entity_id
_entity_poly.type
_entity_poly.pdbx_seq_one_letter_code
_entity_poly.pdbx_strand_id
1 'polypeptide(L)'
;MKKIIIPIVVVIYFLTGVTLNAQTLYDANRLMESNLNGTALFVSMGGAMGALGGDISTIGTNPAGIGIYRSNEAMFSFGFVNT
;
A
#
# COMPACT_ATOMS: atom_id res chain seq x y z
N MET A 1 48.58 -11.34 12.33
CA MET A 1 47.63 -10.26 11.99
C MET A 1 46.17 -10.75 11.88
N LYS A 2 45.86 -11.87 11.20
CA LYS A 2 44.49 -12.40 11.07
C LYS A 2 43.75 -12.64 12.40
N LYS A 3 44.47 -13.05 13.45
CA LYS A 3 43.94 -13.28 14.81
C LYS A 3 43.38 -12.03 15.49
N ILE A 4 43.78 -10.83 15.04
CA ILE A 4 43.31 -9.54 15.57
C ILE A 4 42.25 -8.92 14.63
N ILE A 5 42.38 -9.13 13.32
CA ILE A 5 41.46 -8.57 12.32
C ILE A 5 40.07 -9.21 12.40
N ILE A 6 39.98 -10.53 12.57
CA ILE A 6 38.70 -11.25 12.66
C ILE A 6 37.82 -10.76 13.82
N PRO A 7 38.30 -10.66 15.08
CA PRO A 7 37.46 -10.18 16.17
C PRO A 7 37.04 -8.71 16.00
N ILE A 8 37.89 -7.87 15.40
CA ILE A 8 37.52 -6.47 15.11
C ILE A 8 36.36 -6.38 14.12
N VAL A 9 36.39 -7.16 13.04
CA VAL A 9 35.31 -7.20 12.06
C VAL A 9 34.01 -7.70 12.69
N VAL A 10 34.08 -8.73 13.54
CA VAL A 10 32.91 -9.26 14.26
C VAL A 10 32.31 -8.22 15.21
N VAL A 11 33.16 -7.50 15.95
CA VAL A 11 32.71 -6.43 16.86
C VAL A 11 32.05 -5.30 16.09
N ILE A 12 32.65 -4.84 14.98
CA ILE A 12 32.07 -3.79 14.13
C ILE A 12 30.69 -4.24 13.59
N TYR A 13 30.58 -5.48 13.11
CA TYR A 13 29.32 -6.04 12.63
C TYR A 13 28.26 -6.08 13.73
N PHE A 14 28.65 -6.49 14.95
CA PHE A 14 27.75 -6.51 16.09
C PHE A 14 27.28 -5.11 16.49
N LEU A 15 28.18 -4.12 16.54
CA LEU A 15 27.82 -2.74 16.86
C LEU A 15 26.85 -2.13 15.85
N THR A 16 26.99 -2.46 14.56
CA THR A 16 26.06 -1.95 13.53
C THR A 16 24.64 -2.53 13.63
N GLY A 17 24.47 -3.69 14.26
CA GLY A 17 23.17 -4.34 14.44
C GLY A 17 22.34 -3.82 15.62
N VAL A 18 22.97 -3.21 16.63
CA VAL A 18 22.28 -2.78 17.88
C VAL A 18 21.34 -1.58 17.64
N THR A 19 21.57 -0.79 16.60
CA THR A 19 20.82 0.45 16.33
C THR A 19 19.71 0.31 15.28
N LEU A 20 19.46 -0.89 14.77
CA LEU A 20 18.42 -1.12 13.76
C LEU A 20 17.04 -1.20 14.43
N ASN A 21 16.32 -0.09 14.40
CA ASN A 21 14.91 -0.06 14.76
C ASN A 21 14.08 -0.49 13.54
N ALA A 22 13.15 -1.42 13.73
CA ALA A 22 12.19 -1.77 12.68
C ALA A 22 11.25 -0.59 12.41
N GLN A 23 10.81 -0.44 11.15
CA GLN A 23 9.78 0.53 10.79
C GLN A 23 8.49 0.22 11.56
N THR A 24 7.86 1.25 12.11
CA THR A 24 6.58 1.08 12.81
C THR A 24 5.42 1.12 11.82
N LEU A 25 4.26 0.60 12.22
CA LEU A 25 3.03 0.72 11.43
C LEU A 25 2.67 2.19 11.17
N TYR A 26 2.99 3.09 12.10
CA TYR A 26 2.77 4.52 11.93
C TYR A 26 3.66 5.14 10.87
N ASP A 27 4.91 4.67 10.75
CA ASP A 27 5.81 5.11 9.69
C ASP A 27 5.33 4.64 8.32
N ALA A 28 4.85 3.38 8.23
CA ALA A 28 4.24 2.87 7.02
C ALA A 28 3.00 3.67 6.62
N ASN A 29 2.08 3.93 7.56
CA ASN A 29 0.89 4.74 7.29
C ASN A 29 1.20 6.18 6.89
N ARG A 30 2.31 6.76 7.34
CA ARG A 30 2.73 8.10 6.92
C ARG A 30 3.29 8.14 5.51
N LEU A 31 3.86 7.03 5.03
CA LEU A 31 4.37 6.88 3.67
C LEU A 31 3.27 6.44 2.70
N MET A 32 2.21 5.78 3.19
CA MET A 32 1.07 5.38 2.40
C MET A 32 0.13 6.57 2.18
N GLU A 33 -0.09 6.96 0.93
CA GLU A 33 -1.18 7.86 0.59
C GLU A 33 -2.51 7.17 0.86
N SER A 34 -3.34 7.75 1.74
CA SER A 34 -4.69 7.26 2.08
C SER A 34 -5.78 7.87 1.21
N ASN A 35 -5.42 8.55 0.12
CA ASN A 35 -6.36 9.20 -0.77
C ASN A 35 -7.01 8.16 -1.69
N LEU A 36 -8.25 7.78 -1.37
CA LEU A 36 -9.05 6.97 -2.25
C LEU A 36 -9.67 7.82 -3.35
N ASN A 37 -9.39 7.43 -4.59
CA ASN A 37 -9.96 8.04 -5.78
C ASN A 37 -10.77 6.99 -6.55
N GLY A 38 -12.02 7.32 -6.86
CA GLY A 38 -12.97 6.44 -7.54
C GLY A 38 -14.38 7.04 -7.52
N THR A 39 -15.36 6.21 -7.86
CA THR A 39 -16.78 6.53 -7.70
C THR A 39 -17.13 6.79 -6.24
N ALA A 40 -18.23 7.51 -6.01
CA ALA A 40 -18.76 7.71 -4.67
C ALA A 40 -18.98 6.39 -3.92
N LEU A 41 -19.38 5.30 -4.59
CA LEU A 41 -19.51 3.98 -3.98
C LEU A 41 -18.14 3.42 -3.55
N PHE A 42 -17.15 3.43 -4.44
CA PHE A 42 -15.79 2.95 -4.16
C PHE A 42 -15.17 3.68 -2.96
N VAL A 43 -15.31 5.00 -2.92
CA VAL A 43 -14.77 5.85 -1.84
C VAL A 43 -15.58 5.69 -0.55
N SER A 44 -16.91 5.63 -0.61
CA SER A 44 -17.76 5.42 0.58
C SER A 44 -17.52 4.06 1.24
N MET A 45 -17.14 3.05 0.46
CA MET A 45 -16.74 1.73 0.94
C MET A 45 -15.28 1.69 1.42
N GLY A 46 -14.57 2.82 1.47
CA GLY A 46 -13.16 2.87 1.86
C GLY A 46 -12.24 2.05 0.96
N GLY A 47 -12.63 1.85 -0.31
CA GLY A 47 -11.85 1.10 -1.31
C GLY A 47 -12.01 -0.41 -1.22
N ALA A 48 -12.88 -0.91 -0.34
CA ALA A 48 -13.15 -2.34 -0.21
C ALA A 48 -13.68 -2.97 -1.52
N MET A 49 -14.29 -2.17 -2.39
CA MET A 49 -14.70 -2.59 -3.74
C MET A 49 -13.54 -3.14 -4.56
N GLY A 50 -12.28 -2.73 -4.29
CA GLY A 50 -11.11 -3.32 -4.95
C GLY A 50 -10.99 -4.84 -4.74
N ALA A 51 -11.42 -5.37 -3.59
CA ALA A 51 -11.41 -6.82 -3.36
C ALA A 51 -12.65 -7.53 -3.96
N LEU A 52 -13.83 -6.90 -3.87
CA LEU A 52 -15.10 -7.48 -4.30
C LEU A 52 -15.32 -7.43 -5.83
N GLY A 53 -14.87 -6.36 -6.48
CA GLY A 53 -15.23 -6.04 -7.86
C GLY A 53 -16.62 -5.39 -7.97
N GLY A 54 -17.11 -5.25 -9.21
CA GLY A 54 -18.45 -4.72 -9.48
C GLY A 54 -18.61 -3.19 -9.36
N ASP A 55 -17.52 -2.44 -9.26
CA ASP A 55 -17.49 -0.99 -9.43
C ASP A 55 -16.44 -0.61 -10.49
N ILE A 56 -16.73 0.38 -11.34
CA ILE A 56 -15.83 0.75 -12.43
C ILE A 56 -14.45 1.25 -11.94
N SER A 57 -14.37 1.80 -10.73
CA SER A 57 -13.12 2.23 -10.11
C SER A 57 -12.19 1.07 -9.79
N THR A 58 -12.72 -0.16 -9.72
CA THR A 58 -11.89 -1.34 -9.46
C THR A 58 -11.01 -1.69 -10.64
N ILE A 59 -11.20 -1.12 -11.84
CA ILE A 59 -10.28 -1.31 -12.99
C ILE A 59 -8.83 -1.02 -12.59
N GLY A 60 -8.60 0.05 -11.81
CA GLY A 60 -7.25 0.47 -11.43
C GLY A 60 -6.63 -0.35 -10.30
N THR A 61 -7.45 -0.93 -9.42
CA THR A 61 -6.98 -1.67 -8.22
C THR A 61 -7.05 -3.18 -8.37
N ASN A 62 -8.08 -3.68 -9.07
CA ASN A 62 -8.33 -5.09 -9.36
C ASN A 62 -9.03 -5.24 -10.74
N PRO A 63 -8.24 -5.33 -11.84
CA PRO A 63 -8.79 -5.48 -13.19
C PRO A 63 -9.69 -6.70 -13.37
N ALA A 64 -9.46 -7.78 -12.63
CA ALA A 64 -10.30 -8.98 -12.66
C ALA A 64 -11.72 -8.74 -12.10
N GLY A 65 -11.87 -7.74 -11.22
CA GLY A 65 -13.15 -7.35 -10.63
C GLY A 65 -14.18 -6.85 -11.66
N ILE A 66 -13.75 -6.50 -12.88
CA ILE A 66 -14.65 -6.14 -13.98
C ILE A 66 -15.35 -7.35 -14.59
N GLY A 67 -14.78 -8.55 -14.46
CA GLY A 67 -15.42 -9.79 -14.90
C GLY A 67 -16.71 -10.11 -14.15
N ILE A 68 -17.01 -9.42 -13.04
CA ILE A 68 -18.26 -9.54 -12.29
C ILE A 68 -19.43 -8.84 -13.02
N TYR A 69 -19.15 -7.84 -13.87
CA TYR A 69 -20.19 -7.15 -14.64
C TYR A 69 -20.86 -8.12 -15.61
N ARG A 70 -22.20 -8.22 -15.53
CA ARG A 70 -23.00 -9.12 -16.38
C ARG A 70 -23.60 -8.42 -17.60
N SER A 71 -23.47 -7.11 -17.67
CA SER A 71 -24.02 -6.25 -18.70
C SER A 71 -23.15 -5.01 -18.89
N ASN A 72 -23.29 -4.37 -20.05
CA ASN A 72 -22.65 -3.09 -20.32
C ASN A 72 -23.35 -1.99 -19.51
N GLU A 73 -22.59 -1.33 -18.64
CA GLU A 73 -23.07 -0.25 -17.78
C GLU A 73 -22.17 0.98 -17.94
N ALA A 74 -22.77 2.17 -17.84
CA ALA A 74 -22.05 3.44 -17.81
C ALA A 74 -22.35 4.13 -16.48
N MET A 75 -21.31 4.51 -15.75
CA MET A 75 -21.42 5.11 -14.44
C MET A 75 -20.74 6.48 -14.43
N PHE A 76 -21.39 7.47 -13.84
CA PHE A 76 -20.85 8.80 -13.64
C PHE A 76 -20.93 9.15 -12.16
N SER A 77 -19.88 9.76 -11.63
CA SER A 77 -19.80 10.16 -10.23
C SER A 77 -19.05 11.48 -10.11
N PHE A 78 -19.45 12.30 -9.15
CA PHE A 78 -18.82 13.57 -8.85
C PHE A 78 -18.12 13.45 -7.49
N GLY A 79 -16.92 14.02 -7.38
CA GLY A 79 -16.14 14.03 -6.16
C GLY A 79 -15.31 15.30 -6.07
N PHE A 80 -15.18 15.83 -4.85
CA PHE A 80 -14.25 16.92 -4.54
C PHE A 80 -13.06 16.34 -3.81
N VAL A 81 -11.88 16.38 -4.43
CA VAL A 81 -10.63 16.00 -3.78
C VAL A 81 -9.95 17.29 -3.35
N ASN A 82 -9.86 17.53 -2.05
CA ASN A 82 -9.09 18.63 -1.50
C ASN A 82 -7.64 18.17 -1.35
N THR A 83 -6.76 18.64 -2.23
CA THR A 83 -5.31 18.34 -2.21
C THR A 83 -4.60 19.20 -1.17
#